data_AF-A0A8C3SWP6-F1
#
_entry.id   AF-A0A8C3SWP6-F1
#
_cell.length_a   1.000
_cell.length_b   1.000
_cell.length_c   1.000
_cell.angle_alpha   90.00
_cell.angle_beta   90.00
_cell.angle_gamma   90.00
#
_symmetry.space_group_name_H-M   'P 1'
#
loop_
_entity.id
_entity.type
_entity.pdbx_description
1 polymer ?
#
loop_
_entity_poly.entity_id
_entity_poly.type
_entity_poly.pdbx_seq_one_letter_code
_entity_poly.pdbx_strand_id
1 'polypeptide(L)'
;MSKFCIMAVHMLEDWCKGMNIDPKNCFLVTGIPEAFHEGLIESILRAATDCLSKCKMRGHMFMREEEAFAVLCEPPVAVDLLQVPSEIAVEDSV
;
A
#
# COMPACT_ATOMS: atom_id res chain seq x y z
N MET A 1 -0.88 19.62 5.52
CA MET A 1 -1.44 18.45 4.82
C MET A 1 -1.25 18.70 3.33
N SER A 2 -0.36 17.94 2.67
CA SER A 2 -0.11 18.13 1.23
C SER A 2 -1.35 17.72 0.42
N LYS A 3 -1.55 18.30 -0.76
CA LYS A 3 -2.61 17.90 -1.70
C LYS A 3 -2.57 16.39 -2.00
N PHE A 4 -1.37 15.82 -2.00
CA PHE A 4 -1.10 14.40 -2.15
C PHE A 4 -1.74 13.53 -1.05
N CYS A 5 -1.65 13.94 0.22
CA CYS A 5 -2.22 13.19 1.34
C CYS A 5 -3.76 13.14 1.28
N ILE A 6 -4.40 14.23 0.82
CA ILE A 6 -5.85 14.30 0.69
C ILE A 6 -6.32 13.35 -0.42
N MET A 7 -5.58 13.27 -1.53
CA MET A 7 -5.87 12.33 -2.62
C MET A 7 -5.72 10.87 -2.17
N ALA A 8 -4.63 10.55 -1.46
CA ALA A 8 -4.38 9.19 -0.97
C ALA A 8 -5.47 8.70 0.00
N VAL A 9 -5.96 9.57 0.89
CA VAL A 9 -7.02 9.23 1.85
C VAL A 9 -8.36 8.97 1.15
N HIS A 10 -8.79 9.85 0.24
CA HIS A 10 -10.04 9.61 -0.51
C HIS A 10 -9.95 8.34 -1.35
N MET A 11 -8.79 8.08 -1.96
CA MET A 11 -8.59 6.87 -2.76
C MET A 11 -8.68 5.60 -1.91
N LEU A 12 -8.09 5.60 -0.71
CA LEU A 12 -8.23 4.51 0.25
C LEU A 12 -9.70 4.27 0.60
N GLU A 13 -10.44 5.32 0.98
CA GLU A 13 -11.84 5.20 1.35
C GLU A 13 -12.72 4.68 0.21
N ASP A 14 -12.56 5.22 -1.00
CA ASP A 14 -13.38 4.86 -2.16
C ASP A 14 -13.08 3.45 -2.65
N TRP A 15 -11.82 3.01 -2.58
CA TRP A 15 -11.45 1.66 -2.94
C TRP A 15 -11.93 0.63 -1.91
N CYS A 16 -11.79 0.94 -0.61
CA CYS A 16 -12.35 0.14 0.47
C CYS A 16 -13.87 0.01 0.35
N LYS A 17 -14.60 1.09 0.03
CA LYS A 17 -16.04 1.04 -0.27
C LYS A 17 -16.35 0.10 -1.43
N GLY A 18 -15.59 0.20 -2.53
CA GLY A 18 -15.79 -0.65 -3.71
C GLY A 18 -15.56 -2.14 -3.46
N MET A 19 -14.69 -2.48 -2.50
CA MET A 19 -14.36 -3.86 -2.14
C MET A 19 -15.07 -4.36 -0.87
N ASN A 20 -15.92 -3.53 -0.25
CA ASN A 20 -16.58 -3.82 1.03
C ASN A 20 -15.59 -4.21 2.14
N ILE A 21 -14.49 -3.47 2.25
CA ILE A 21 -13.47 -3.63 3.29
C ILE A 21 -13.52 -2.42 4.22
N ASP A 22 -13.29 -2.64 5.51
CA ASP A 22 -13.16 -1.52 6.47
C ASP A 22 -11.84 -0.78 6.22
N PRO A 23 -11.85 0.53 5.91
CA PRO A 23 -10.64 1.30 5.68
C PRO A 23 -9.69 1.34 6.88
N LYS A 24 -10.16 1.05 8.10
CA LYS A 24 -9.30 0.92 9.30
C LYS A 24 -8.46 -0.36 9.29
N ASN A 25 -8.88 -1.35 8.53
CA ASN A 25 -8.18 -2.63 8.36
C ASN A 25 -7.43 -2.66 7.03
N CYS A 26 -7.07 -1.51 6.48
CA CYS A 26 -6.34 -1.40 5.23
C CYS A 26 -5.32 -0.27 5.30
N PHE A 27 -4.29 -0.38 4.48
CA PHE A 27 -3.40 0.72 4.19
C PHE A 27 -3.08 0.74 2.70
N LEU A 28 -2.66 1.92 2.23
CA LEU A 28 -2.35 2.20 0.84
C LEU A 28 -0.85 2.43 0.72
N VAL A 29 -0.22 1.75 -0.25
CA VAL A 29 1.18 1.98 -0.61
C VAL A 29 1.20 2.62 -1.98
N THR A 30 1.76 3.83 -2.08
CA THR A 30 1.80 4.65 -3.29
C THR A 30 3.22 4.80 -3.83
N GLY A 31 3.36 5.18 -5.10
CA GLY A 31 4.67 5.42 -5.70
C GLY A 31 5.38 4.15 -6.18
N ILE A 32 4.62 3.08 -6.44
CA ILE A 32 5.17 1.81 -6.90
C ILE A 32 5.46 1.93 -8.41
N PRO A 33 6.70 1.69 -8.87
CA PRO A 33 7.03 1.76 -10.29
C PRO A 33 6.25 0.74 -11.12
N GLU A 34 5.91 1.07 -12.37
CA GLU A 34 5.23 0.15 -13.29
C GLU A 34 6.02 -1.13 -13.59
N ALA A 35 7.35 -1.08 -13.47
CA ALA A 35 8.20 -2.26 -13.62
C ALA A 35 7.99 -3.31 -12.52
N PHE A 36 7.32 -2.96 -11.41
CA PHE A 36 7.15 -3.84 -10.26
C PHE A 36 5.90 -4.68 -10.46
N HIS A 37 6.08 -5.99 -10.54
CA HIS A 37 4.98 -6.95 -10.59
C HIS A 37 4.51 -7.31 -9.19
N GLU A 38 3.26 -7.79 -9.08
CA GLU A 38 2.58 -8.12 -7.82
C GLU A 38 3.43 -8.95 -6.85
N GLY A 39 4.07 -10.03 -7.32
CA GLY A 39 4.91 -10.87 -6.45
C GLY A 39 6.13 -10.16 -5.86
N LEU A 40 6.73 -9.22 -6.60
CA LEU A 40 7.86 -8.41 -6.12
C LEU A 40 7.38 -7.36 -5.11
N ILE A 41 6.22 -6.75 -5.35
CA ILE A 41 5.60 -5.81 -4.39
C ILE A 41 5.30 -6.54 -3.09
N GLU A 42 4.64 -7.70 -3.12
CA GLU A 42 4.36 -8.49 -1.92
C GLU A 42 5.63 -8.90 -1.18
N SER A 43 6.72 -9.20 -1.91
CA SER A 43 8.03 -9.51 -1.32
C SER A 43 8.63 -8.31 -0.59
N ILE A 44 8.62 -7.12 -1.22
CA ILE A 44 9.11 -5.88 -0.61
C ILE A 44 8.30 -5.52 0.62
N LEU A 45 6.96 -5.59 0.54
CA LEU A 45 6.08 -5.34 1.69
C LEU A 45 6.38 -6.30 2.83
N ARG A 46 6.61 -7.58 2.54
CA ARG A 46 6.97 -8.59 3.54
C ARG A 46 8.30 -8.32 4.20
N ALA A 47 9.27 -7.78 3.46
CA ALA A 47 10.60 -7.44 3.96
C ALA A 47 10.63 -6.12 4.75
N ALA A 48 9.73 -5.18 4.44
CA ALA A 48 9.73 -3.85 5.02
C ALA A 48 9.45 -3.84 6.54
N THR A 49 8.56 -4.71 7.02
CA THR A 49 8.29 -4.87 8.46
C THR A 49 7.52 -6.16 8.75
N ASP A 50 7.73 -6.73 9.93
CA ASP A 50 7.00 -7.92 10.40
C ASP A 50 5.48 -7.72 10.40
N CYS A 51 5.00 -6.48 10.59
CA CYS A 51 3.58 -6.13 10.52
C CYS A 51 2.99 -6.36 9.13
N LEU A 52 3.81 -6.16 8.09
CA LEU A 52 3.45 -6.31 6.69
C LEU A 52 3.68 -7.73 6.17
N SER A 53 4.41 -8.57 6.93
CA SER A 53 4.79 -9.92 6.53
C SER A 53 3.63 -10.87 6.19
N LYS A 54 2.44 -10.58 6.69
CA LYS A 54 1.22 -11.38 6.49
C LYS A 54 0.12 -10.60 5.78
N CYS A 55 0.40 -9.37 5.35
CA CYS A 55 -0.55 -8.57 4.59
C CYS A 55 -0.88 -9.27 3.27
N LYS A 56 -2.14 -9.20 2.88
CA LYS A 56 -2.60 -9.66 1.57
C LYS A 56 -2.79 -8.47 0.67
N MET A 57 -2.26 -8.54 -0.55
CA MET A 57 -2.64 -7.58 -1.58
C MET A 57 -4.11 -7.79 -1.96
N ARG A 58 -4.87 -6.69 -2.01
CA ARG A 58 -6.28 -6.70 -2.42
C ARG A 58 -6.50 -6.17 -3.82
N GLY A 59 -5.58 -5.34 -4.29
CA GLY A 59 -5.52 -4.89 -5.67
C GLY A 59 -4.46 -3.82 -5.86
N HIS A 60 -4.21 -3.50 -7.12
CA HIS A 60 -3.35 -2.40 -7.54
C HIS A 60 -4.14 -1.44 -8.46
N MET A 61 -3.82 -0.14 -8.41
CA MET A 61 -4.43 0.88 -9.25
C MET A 61 -3.33 1.80 -9.79
N PHE A 62 -3.38 2.11 -11.09
CA PHE A 62 -2.47 3.07 -11.68
C PHE A 62 -2.94 4.50 -11.37
N MET A 63 -2.08 5.30 -10.74
CA MET A 63 -2.30 6.70 -10.45
C MET A 63 -1.66 7.56 -11.53
N ARG A 64 -2.48 8.13 -12.42
CA ARG A 64 -1.99 8.97 -13.52
C ARG A 64 -1.24 10.22 -13.04
N GLU A 65 -1.66 10.82 -11.93
CA GLU A 65 -0.99 12.03 -11.42
C GLU A 65 0.45 11.77 -10.95
N GLU A 66 0.73 10.52 -10.57
CA GLU A 66 2.01 10.10 -10.01
C GLU A 66 2.82 9.22 -10.97
N GLU A 67 2.25 8.91 -12.13
CA GLU A 67 2.79 7.94 -13.11
C GLU A 67 3.26 6.63 -12.45
N ALA A 68 2.56 6.20 -11.40
CA ALA A 68 2.94 5.11 -10.53
C ALA A 68 1.72 4.32 -10.06
N PHE A 69 1.95 3.10 -9.57
CA PHE A 69 0.93 2.28 -8.96
C PHE A 69 0.72 2.62 -7.48
N ALA A 70 -0.52 2.46 -7.06
CA ALA A 70 -0.90 2.29 -5.68
C ALA A 70 -1.39 0.87 -5.45
N VAL A 71 -1.12 0.35 -4.27
CA VAL A 71 -1.53 -0.99 -3.86
C VAL A 71 -2.31 -0.88 -2.56
N LEU A 72 -3.47 -1.55 -2.53
CA LEU A 72 -4.24 -1.73 -1.31
C LEU A 72 -3.87 -3.06 -0.66
N CYS A 73 -3.55 -2.99 0.63
CA CYS A 73 -3.20 -4.16 1.42
C CYS A 73 -4.10 -4.29 2.64
N GLU A 74 -4.48 -5.53 2.95
CA GLU A 74 -5.23 -5.90 4.15
C GLU A 74 -4.33 -6.75 5.07
N PRO A 75 -3.91 -6.24 6.24
CA PRO A 75 -3.23 -7.02 7.25
C PRO A 75 -4.16 -8.08 7.87
N PRO A 76 -3.62 -9.21 8.37
CA PRO A 76 -4.43 -10.29 8.95
C PRO A 76 -5.02 -9.96 10.33
N VAL A 77 -4.52 -8.90 10.97
CA VAL A 77 -4.94 -8.37 12.27
C VAL A 77 -4.88 -6.86 12.19
N ALA A 78 -5.63 -6.15 13.03
CA ALA A 78 -5.46 -4.72 13.21
C ALA A 78 -4.00 -4.44 13.60
N VAL A 79 -3.21 -4.01 12.62
CA VAL A 79 -1.83 -3.59 12.82
C VAL A 79 -1.88 -2.20 13.42
N ASP A 80 -1.05 -1.95 14.44
CA ASP A 80 -0.83 -0.58 14.88
C ASP A 80 -0.18 0.19 13.73
N LEU A 81 -0.95 1.09 13.12
CA LEU A 81 -0.50 1.87 11.96
C LEU A 81 0.72 2.74 12.30
N LEU A 82 1.05 2.95 13.58
CA LEU A 82 2.29 3.58 14.02
C LEU A 82 3.53 2.71 13.76
N GLN A 83 3.36 1.40 13.58
CA GLN A 83 4.44 0.45 13.26
C GLN A 83 4.66 0.29 11.75
N VAL A 84 3.76 0.83 10.92
CA VAL A 84 3.91 0.83 9.47
C VAL A 84 4.83 2.00 9.10
N PRO A 85 5.96 1.74 8.41
CA PRO A 85 6.85 2.81 8.00
C PRO A 85 6.14 3.72 6.97
N SER A 86 6.37 5.03 7.06
CA SER A 86 5.82 6.00 6.12
C SER A 86 6.45 5.94 4.73
N GLU A 87 7.64 5.33 4.63
CA GLU A 87 8.38 5.12 3.39
C GLU A 87 9.04 3.73 3.43
N ILE A 88 8.99 3.02 2.32
CA ILE A 88 9.58 1.69 2.19
C ILE A 88 10.76 1.82 1.22
N ALA A 89 11.98 1.71 1.77
CA ALA A 89 13.17 1.64 0.94
C ALA A 89 13.21 0.30 0.21
N VAL A 90 13.49 0.35 -1.10
CA VAL A 90 13.78 -0.85 -1.88
C VAL A 90 15.29 -1.04 -1.83
N GLU A 91 15.77 -2.02 -1.07
CA GLU A 91 17.19 -2.38 -1.14
C GLU A 91 17.44 -3.07 -2.48
N ASP A 92 18.17 -2.39 -3.37
CA ASP A 92 18.69 -2.95 -4.61
C ASP A 92 19.74 -4.00 -4.22
N SER A 93 19.30 -5.25 -4.03
CA SER A 93 20.21 -6.38 -3.88
C SER A 93 20.88 -6.63 -5.22
N VAL A 94 21.98 -5.91 -5.45
CA VAL A 94 22.98 -6.16 -6.50
C VAL A 94 23.64 -7.53 -6.28
#